data_AF-A0A662ELH6-F1
#
_entry.id   AF-A0A662ELH6-F1
#
_cell.length_a   1.000
_cell.length_b   1.000
_cell.length_c   1.000
_cell.angle_alpha   90.00
_cell.angle_beta   90.00
_cell.angle_gamma   90.00
#
_symmetry.space_group_name_H-M   'P 1'
#
loop_
_entity.id
_entity.type
_entity.pdbx_description
1 polymer ?
#
loop_
_entity_poly.entity_id
_entity_poly.type
_entity_poly.pdbx_seq_one_letter_code
_entity_poly.pdbx_strand_id
1 'polypeptide(L)'
;MIGYKWALAEATEEKFTVSFHAGYDFHRGTVRRIYTELGKPEALVAMETYMWGLAEVGAFLWLFFEEVDFLRLRNERYFILGRKPRRSLGPASLELPAFLRGHAP
;
A
#
# COMPACT_ATOMS: atom_id res chain seq x y z
N MET A 1 11.19 2.91 5.58
CA MET A 1 10.14 1.87 5.64
C MET A 1 10.78 0.63 6.23
N ILE A 2 10.44 0.26 7.48
CA ILE A 2 10.95 -0.96 8.08
C ILE A 2 10.09 -2.08 7.49
N GLY A 3 10.68 -2.92 6.63
CA GLY A 3 9.96 -3.93 5.85
C GLY A 3 9.31 -5.03 6.69
N TYR A 4 9.02 -6.17 6.06
CA TYR A 4 8.41 -7.33 6.73
C TYR A 4 9.26 -7.79 7.92
N LYS A 5 8.73 -7.61 9.14
CA LYS A 5 9.30 -8.12 10.38
C LYS A 5 8.23 -8.83 11.18
N TRP A 6 8.63 -9.92 11.84
CA TRP A 6 7.75 -10.68 12.71
C TRP A 6 7.28 -9.84 13.90
N ALA A 7 8.15 -9.01 14.47
CA ALA A 7 7.82 -8.01 15.48
C ALA A 7 8.39 -6.64 15.09
N LEU A 8 7.62 -5.57 15.31
CA LEU A 8 8.02 -4.21 14.99
C LEU A 8 7.63 -3.24 16.11
N ALA A 9 8.61 -2.43 16.53
CA ALA A 9 8.36 -1.28 17.37
C ALA A 9 7.68 -0.18 16.53
N GLU A 10 6.45 0.13 16.90
CA GLU A 10 5.61 1.18 16.33
C GLU A 10 5.68 2.37 17.30
N ALA A 11 6.61 3.28 17.05
CA ALA A 11 6.76 4.47 17.87
C ALA A 11 5.90 5.61 17.29
N THR A 12 5.10 6.23 18.15
CA THR A 12 4.58 7.59 17.93
C THR A 12 5.32 8.54 18.88
N GLU A 13 5.25 9.85 18.64
CA GLU A 13 6.00 10.86 19.41
C GLU A 13 5.81 10.75 20.94
N GLU A 14 4.70 10.17 21.41
CA GLU A 14 4.34 10.10 22.83
C GLU A 14 4.11 8.67 23.38
N LYS A 15 4.01 7.65 22.51
CA LYS A 15 3.68 6.27 22.91
C LYS A 15 4.45 5.23 22.14
N PHE A 16 4.92 4.21 22.87
CA PHE A 16 5.65 3.07 22.32
C PHE A 16 4.74 1.84 22.25
N THR A 17 4.38 1.46 21.03
CA THR A 17 3.55 0.27 20.75
C THR A 17 4.43 -0.78 20.09
N VAL A 18 4.15 -2.06 20.33
CA VAL A 18 4.76 -3.16 19.57
C VAL A 18 3.69 -3.89 18.82
N SER A 19 4.05 -4.35 17.63
CA SER A 19 3.17 -5.06 16.74
C SER A 19 3.78 -6.39 16.31
N PHE A 20 2.95 -7.41 16.23
CA PHE A 20 3.35 -8.76 15.85
C PHE A 20 2.61 -9.20 14.58
N HIS A 21 3.33 -9.89 13.70
CA HIS A 21 2.73 -10.56 12.56
C HIS A 21 2.00 -11.82 13.05
N ALA A 22 0.68 -11.86 12.86
CA ALA A 22 -0.19 -12.93 13.37
C ALA A 22 -0.78 -13.81 12.26
N GLY A 23 -0.54 -13.47 10.99
CA GLY A 23 -0.96 -14.29 9.86
C GLY A 23 -1.11 -13.49 8.57
N TYR A 24 -1.43 -14.22 7.50
CA TYR A 24 -1.69 -13.68 6.18
C TYR A 24 -2.97 -14.30 5.62
N ASP A 25 -3.90 -13.45 5.17
CA ASP A 25 -5.09 -13.87 4.43
C ASP A 25 -4.78 -13.84 2.94
N PHE A 26 -4.64 -15.02 2.33
CA PHE A 26 -4.33 -15.16 0.90
C PHE A 26 -5.47 -14.71 -0.01
N HIS A 27 -6.72 -14.81 0.43
CA HIS A 27 -7.88 -14.42 -0.38
C HIS A 27 -8.02 -12.90 -0.43
N ARG A 28 -7.72 -12.23 0.68
CA ARG A 28 -7.81 -10.77 0.78
C ARG A 28 -6.50 -10.07 0.48
N GLY A 29 -5.37 -10.78 0.56
CA GLY A 29 -4.05 -10.18 0.47
C GLY A 29 -3.73 -9.25 1.64
N THR A 30 -4.27 -9.55 2.84
CA THR A 30 -4.03 -8.75 4.05
C THR A 30 -3.10 -9.46 5.01
N VAL A 31 -2.31 -8.65 5.73
CA VAL A 31 -1.46 -9.10 6.82
C VAL A 31 -2.17 -8.79 8.12
N ARG A 32 -2.45 -9.83 8.92
CA ARG A 32 -3.03 -9.68 10.25
C ARG A 32 -1.94 -9.31 11.25
N ARG A 33 -2.16 -8.21 11.96
CA ARG A 33 -1.22 -7.64 12.92
C ARG A 33 -1.88 -7.46 14.27
N ILE A 34 -1.18 -7.83 15.33
CA ILE A 34 -1.63 -7.62 16.72
C ILE A 34 -0.76 -6.55 17.34
N TYR A 35 -1.37 -5.48 17.82
CA TYR A 35 -0.73 -4.34 18.45
C TYR A 35 -0.96 -4.37 19.97
N THR A 36 0.06 -3.97 20.73
CA THR A 36 -0.01 -3.83 22.20
C THR A 36 0.87 -2.66 22.66
N GLU A 37 0.42 -1.94 23.69
CA GLU A 37 1.26 -0.95 24.38
C GLU A 37 2.26 -1.70 25.31
N LEU A 38 3.52 -1.26 25.32
CA LEU A 38 4.52 -1.79 26.26
C LEU A 38 4.16 -1.32 27.68
N GLY A 39 3.64 -2.24 28.49
CA GLY A 39 3.14 -1.98 29.85
C GLY A 39 1.67 -2.30 30.09
N LYS A 40 0.91 -2.64 29.03
CA LYS A 40 -0.48 -3.12 29.11
C LYS A 40 -0.70 -4.30 28.16
N PRO A 41 -0.04 -5.46 28.40
CA PRO A 41 -0.07 -6.60 27.49
C PRO A 41 -1.47 -7.20 27.27
N GLU A 42 -2.42 -6.93 28.16
CA GLU A 42 -3.82 -7.33 28.04
C GLU A 42 -4.62 -6.52 27.01
N ALA A 43 -4.15 -5.33 26.61
CA ALA A 43 -4.82 -4.44 25.67
C ALA A 43 -4.40 -4.72 24.22
N LEU A 44 -4.81 -5.88 23.70
CA LEU A 44 -4.49 -6.31 22.34
C LEU A 44 -5.47 -5.73 21.29
N VAL A 45 -4.93 -5.16 20.22
CA VAL A 45 -5.71 -4.69 19.06
C VAL A 45 -5.29 -5.47 17.82
N ALA A 46 -6.22 -6.21 17.22
CA ALA A 46 -5.99 -6.88 15.94
C ALA A 46 -6.40 -5.98 14.77
N MET A 47 -5.55 -5.88 13.75
CA MET A 47 -5.82 -5.16 12.51
C MET A 47 -5.43 -5.98 11.29
N GLU A 48 -6.21 -5.85 10.23
CA GLU A 48 -5.87 -6.32 8.89
C GLU A 48 -5.24 -5.16 8.11
N THR A 49 -4.01 -5.33 7.65
CA THR A 49 -3.27 -4.28 6.94
C THR A 49 -2.88 -4.74 5.54
N TYR A 50 -3.11 -3.88 4.55
CA TYR A 50 -2.54 -4.03 3.21
C TYR A 50 -1.15 -3.41 3.18
N MET A 51 -0.13 -4.22 2.92
CA MET A 51 1.26 -3.73 2.88
C MET A 51 1.67 -3.14 1.53
N TRP A 52 0.82 -3.30 0.51
CA TRP A 52 1.09 -2.91 -0.89
C TRP A 52 0.14 -1.85 -1.43
N GLY A 53 -0.93 -1.51 -0.73
CA GLY A 53 -1.95 -0.59 -1.26
C GLY A 53 -1.38 0.76 -1.68
N LEU A 54 -0.40 1.29 -0.93
CA LEU A 54 0.25 2.55 -1.28
C LEU A 54 1.08 2.45 -2.57
N ALA A 55 1.81 1.35 -2.73
CA ALA A 55 2.62 1.10 -3.93
C ALA A 55 1.74 0.86 -5.15
N GLU A 56 0.63 0.14 -4.99
CA GLU A 56 -0.35 -0.13 -6.04
C GLU A 56 -0.99 1.17 -6.55
N VAL A 57 -1.54 1.99 -5.65
CA VAL A 57 -2.16 3.27 -6.03
C VAL A 57 -1.13 4.23 -6.63
N GLY A 58 0.09 4.27 -6.07
CA GLY A 58 1.18 5.06 -6.60
C GLY A 58 1.59 4.63 -8.02
N ALA A 59 1.69 3.32 -8.28
CA ALA A 59 1.99 2.78 -9.59
C ALA A 59 0.89 3.12 -10.61
N PHE A 60 -0.39 2.99 -10.23
CA PHE A 60 -1.51 3.41 -11.08
C PHE A 60 -1.43 4.90 -11.42
N LEU A 61 -1.21 5.77 -10.44
CA LEU A 61 -1.04 7.21 -10.69
C LEU A 61 0.13 7.48 -11.64
N TRP A 62 1.26 6.78 -11.49
CA TRP A 62 2.44 6.97 -12.35
C TRP A 62 2.19 6.61 -13.82
N LEU A 63 1.32 5.64 -14.09
CA LEU A 63 0.92 5.29 -15.46
C LEU A 63 0.18 6.44 -16.16
N PHE A 64 -0.61 7.22 -15.42
CA PHE A 64 -1.48 8.26 -15.99
C PHE A 64 -0.94 9.68 -15.84
N PHE A 65 -0.03 9.92 -14.90
CA PHE A 65 0.49 11.25 -14.56
C PHE A 65 2.02 11.28 -14.67
N GLU A 66 2.57 12.43 -15.09
CA GLU A 66 4.01 12.62 -15.19
C GLU A 66 4.67 12.80 -13.81
N GLU A 67 3.90 13.37 -12.88
CA GLU A 67 4.38 13.71 -11.55
C GLU A 67 3.43 13.11 -10.51
N VAL A 68 4.00 12.38 -9.56
CA VAL A 68 3.27 11.76 -8.44
C VAL A 68 3.99 12.10 -7.15
N ASP A 69 3.24 12.57 -6.15
CA ASP A 69 3.80 12.96 -4.85
C ASP A 69 2.90 12.56 -3.67
N PHE A 70 3.50 12.48 -2.48
CA PHE A 70 2.83 12.18 -1.22
C PHE A 70 2.73 13.43 -0.35
N LEU A 71 1.53 13.98 -0.23
CA LEU A 71 1.27 15.11 0.64
C LEU A 71 0.87 14.61 2.03
N ARG A 72 1.74 14.79 3.04
CA ARG A 72 1.36 14.53 4.44
C ARG A 72 0.31 15.55 4.86
N LEU A 73 -0.80 15.06 5.40
CA LEU A 73 -1.87 15.90 5.94
C LEU A 73 -1.61 16.17 7.43
N ARG A 74 -2.06 15.26 8.28
CA ARG A 74 -1.91 15.31 9.73
C ARG A 74 -1.87 13.89 10.29
N ASN A 75 -1.00 13.65 11.26
CA ASN A 75 -0.65 12.32 11.76
C ASN A 75 -0.10 11.45 10.61
N GLU A 76 -0.42 10.16 10.59
CA GLU A 76 -0.02 9.19 9.55
C GLU A 76 -0.99 9.13 8.36
N ARG A 77 -1.64 10.27 8.03
CA ARG A 77 -2.54 10.39 6.88
C ARG A 77 -1.88 11.16 5.75
N TYR A 78 -2.01 10.63 4.55
CA TYR A 78 -1.38 11.16 3.34
C TYR A 78 -2.39 11.22 2.20
N PHE A 79 -2.26 12.22 1.33
CA PHE A 79 -2.80 12.15 -0.02
C PHE A 79 -1.71 11.71 -0.99
N ILE A 80 -2.11 10.95 -2.01
CA ILE A 80 -1.29 10.70 -3.19
C ILE A 80 -1.86 11.58 -4.30
N LEU A 81 -1.03 12.46 -4.84
CA LEU A 81 -1.45 13.44 -5.84
C LEU A 81 -0.74 13.18 -7.17
N GLY A 82 -1.51 13.09 -8.24
CA GLY A 82 -1.01 13.08 -9.62
C GLY A 82 -1.15 14.46 -10.27
N ARG A 83 -0.09 14.95 -10.91
CA ARG A 83 -0.11 16.20 -11.69
C ARG A 83 0.39 15.93 -13.12
N LYS A 84 -0.03 16.77 -14.06
CA LYS A 84 0.27 16.67 -15.50
C LYS A 84 -0.15 15.30 -16.06
N PRO A 85 -1.45 15.09 -16.33
CA PRO A 85 -1.90 13.85 -16.93
C PRO A 85 -1.21 13.65 -18.28
N ARG A 86 -0.63 12.47 -18.51
CA ARG A 86 0.12 12.12 -19.72
C ARG A 86 -0.77 12.10 -20.96
N ARG A 87 -2.05 11.72 -20.79
CA ARG A 87 -3.05 11.54 -21.87
C ARG A 87 -2.56 10.62 -23.01
N SER A 88 -1.56 9.79 -22.73
CA SER A 88 -0.92 8.88 -23.69
C SER A 88 -1.75 7.63 -23.96
N LEU A 89 -2.72 7.33 -23.08
CA LEU A 89 -3.63 6.20 -23.21
C LEU A 89 -5.01 6.71 -23.63
N GLY A 90 -5.47 6.25 -24.79
CA GLY A 90 -6.84 6.46 -25.28
C GLY A 90 -7.49 5.13 -25.68
N PRO A 91 -8.77 5.13 -26.13
CA PRO A 91 -9.45 3.91 -26.55
C PRO A 91 -8.69 3.13 -27.63
N ALA A 92 -8.06 3.85 -28.57
CA ALA A 92 -7.22 3.25 -29.62
C ALA A 92 -5.93 2.60 -29.08
N SER A 93 -5.52 2.90 -27.84
CA SER A 93 -4.38 2.27 -27.20
C SER A 93 -4.69 0.88 -26.63
N LEU A 94 -5.98 0.51 -26.55
CA LEU A 94 -6.45 -0.79 -26.02
C LEU A 94 -6.49 -1.87 -27.12
N GLU A 95 -5.55 -1.82 -28.05
CA GLU A 95 -5.39 -2.85 -29.08
C GLU A 95 -4.71 -4.11 -28.53
N LEU A 96 -4.96 -5.24 -29.20
CA LEU A 96 -4.27 -6.48 -28.91
C LEU A 96 -2.74 -6.27 -29.02
N PRO A 97 -1.97 -6.62 -27.96
CA PRO A 97 -0.52 -6.50 -27.98
C PRO A 97 0.08 -7.21 -29.19
N ALA A 98 1.10 -6.60 -29.81
CA ALA A 98 1.68 -7.10 -31.05
C ALA A 98 2.11 -8.58 -30.98
N PHE A 99 2.62 -9.03 -29.82
CA PHE A 99 3.04 -10.41 -29.59
C PHE A 99 1.89 -11.44 -29.52
N LEU A 100 0.64 -10.99 -29.42
CA LEU A 100 -0.55 -11.84 -29.46
C LEU A 100 -1.25 -11.84 -30.82
N ARG A 101 -0.89 -10.92 -31.73
CA ARG A 101 -1.56 -10.79 -33.05
C ARG A 101 -1.36 -11.99 -33.97
N GLY A 102 -0.42 -12.89 -33.68
CA GLY A 102 -0.16 -14.14 -34.42
C GLY A 102 -0.69 -15.42 -33.76
N HIS A 103 -1.39 -15.32 -32.63
CA HIS A 103 -1.96 -16.45 -31.88
C HIS A 103 -3.47 -16.31 -31.66
N ALA A 104 -4.12 -15.40 -32.38
CA ALA A 104 -5.58 -15.34 -32.42
C ALA A 104 -6.10 -16.57 -33.21
N PRO A 105 -7.10 -17.30 -32.69
CA PRO A 105 -7.74 -18.41 -33.42
C PRO A 105 -8.44 -17.94 -34.70
#